data_AF-T1G0G6-F1
#
_entry.id   AF-T1G0G6-F1
#
_cell.length_a   1.000
_cell.length_b   1.000
_cell.length_c   1.000
_cell.angle_alpha   90.00
_cell.angle_beta   90.00
_cell.angle_gamma   90.00
#
_symmetry.space_group_name_H-M   'P 1'
#
loop_
_entity.id
_entity.type
_entity.pdbx_description
1 polymer ?
#
loop_
_entity_poly.entity_id
_entity_poly.type
_entity_poly.pdbx_seq_one_letter_code
_entity_poly.pdbx_strand_id
1 'polypeptide(L)'
;LCSLYELQPPISKAKMTQITKAAIKAIKLYKHVVQSVEKFIQKCRQEYKVPGLYIIDSIIRQSRKQFGADKDMFAPRFSKNIVITFHNLFDCPSEDISKMIRVLNLWQKNGVYHPGIIQPLLDLASDPHNTSVFETVCSMTLWVGRLNKLTGDEEIRNVLDAFGDVTINLVPPRGCAFVAFTTRKHAHDALERLKTFVHFIHQVAWSYGIGIRNSEFAVEFNVEKGVNYIAWSKIPSLNFVSLLEGSVLDDDSLPLNFDR
;
A
#
# COMPACT_ATOMS: atom_id res chain seq x y z
N LEU A 1 -0.29 25.34 5.00
CA LEU A 1 -1.60 24.69 4.78
C LEU A 1 -2.69 25.39 5.56
N CYS A 2 -2.52 25.69 6.87
CA CYS A 2 -3.51 26.43 7.67
C CYS A 2 -3.94 27.79 7.06
N SER A 3 -3.02 28.53 6.42
CA SER A 3 -3.34 29.78 5.71
C SER A 3 -4.23 29.62 4.47
N LEU A 4 -4.73 28.42 4.16
CA LEU A 4 -5.73 28.21 3.11
C LEU A 4 -7.14 28.51 3.62
N TYR A 5 -7.39 28.29 4.92
CA TYR A 5 -8.70 28.60 5.53
C TYR A 5 -9.00 30.10 5.60
N GLU A 6 -7.98 30.94 5.46
CA GLU A 6 -8.09 32.41 5.43
C GLU A 6 -8.52 32.94 4.05
N LEU A 7 -8.59 32.07 3.03
CA LEU A 7 -8.86 32.46 1.65
C LEU A 7 -10.06 31.65 1.11
N GLN A 8 -11.16 32.35 0.80
CA GLN A 8 -12.25 31.71 0.05
C GLN A 8 -11.75 31.23 -1.32
N PRO A 9 -12.07 29.99 -1.74
CA PRO A 9 -11.79 29.53 -3.09
C PRO A 9 -12.37 30.49 -4.15
N PRO A 10 -11.71 30.68 -5.32
CA PRO A 10 -10.58 29.92 -5.82
C PRO A 10 -9.22 30.34 -5.25
N ILE A 11 -8.41 29.36 -4.85
CA ILE A 11 -7.05 29.60 -4.34
C ILE A 11 -6.16 30.14 -5.47
N SER A 12 -5.49 31.26 -5.21
CA SER A 12 -4.66 31.92 -6.21
C SER A 12 -3.47 31.05 -6.66
N LYS A 13 -3.08 31.19 -7.94
CA LYS A 13 -1.90 30.52 -8.51
C LYS A 13 -0.62 30.83 -7.73
N ALA A 14 -0.50 32.05 -7.21
CA ALA A 14 0.63 32.46 -6.38
C ALA A 14 0.68 31.67 -5.06
N LYS A 15 -0.48 31.46 -4.42
CA LYS A 15 -0.56 30.68 -3.18
C LYS A 15 -0.24 29.21 -3.40
N MET A 16 -0.75 28.62 -4.48
CA MET A 16 -0.39 27.25 -4.90
C MET A 16 1.12 27.11 -5.07
N THR A 17 1.73 28.05 -5.81
CA THR A 17 3.19 28.05 -6.03
C THR A 17 3.97 28.17 -4.73
N GLN A 18 3.50 28.97 -3.77
CA GLN A 18 4.13 29.10 -2.45
C GLN A 18 4.12 27.78 -1.68
N ILE A 19 2.97 27.09 -1.65
CA ILE A 19 2.82 25.80 -0.96
C ILE A 19 3.72 24.75 -1.60
N THR A 20 3.70 24.65 -2.93
CA THR A 20 4.54 23.71 -3.68
C THR A 20 6.04 23.97 -3.44
N LYS A 21 6.48 25.23 -3.48
CA LYS A 21 7.88 25.56 -3.17
C LYS A 21 8.27 25.16 -1.75
N ALA A 22 7.40 25.36 -0.76
CA ALA A 22 7.66 24.94 0.61
C ALA A 22 7.76 23.41 0.74
N ALA A 23 6.85 22.67 0.11
CA ALA A 23 6.86 21.21 0.08
C ALA A 23 8.15 20.65 -0.54
N ILE A 24 8.58 21.20 -1.68
CA ILE A 24 9.81 20.76 -2.37
C ILE A 24 11.07 21.10 -1.56
N LYS A 25 11.12 22.27 -0.91
CA LYS A 25 12.23 22.60 0.02
C LYS A 25 12.30 21.62 1.19
N ALA A 26 11.16 21.09 1.64
CA ALA A 26 11.05 20.13 2.73
C ALA A 26 11.15 18.65 2.28
N ILE A 27 11.76 18.35 1.12
CA ILE A 27 11.81 16.99 0.56
C ILE A 27 12.42 15.94 1.51
N LYS A 28 13.39 16.31 2.36
CA LYS A 28 13.95 15.40 3.38
C LYS A 28 12.90 14.91 4.39
N LEU A 29 11.82 15.68 4.56
CA LEU A 29 10.67 15.38 5.43
C LEU A 29 9.41 15.09 4.61
N TYR A 30 9.52 14.59 3.37
CA TYR A 30 8.39 14.38 2.46
C TYR A 30 7.23 13.60 3.10
N LYS A 31 7.51 12.62 3.98
CA LYS A 31 6.47 11.88 4.73
C LYS A 31 5.58 12.80 5.56
N HIS A 32 6.15 13.79 6.25
CA HIS A 32 5.41 14.77 7.05
C HIS A 32 4.65 15.76 6.17
N VAL A 33 5.23 16.14 5.02
CA VAL A 33 4.55 17.00 4.04
C VAL A 33 3.30 16.31 3.51
N VAL A 34 3.42 15.05 3.05
CA VAL A 34 2.29 14.23 2.57
C VAL A 34 1.24 14.10 3.66
N GLN A 35 1.62 13.68 4.86
CA GLN A 35 0.68 13.54 5.99
C GLN A 35 -0.06 14.85 6.30
N SER A 36 0.63 16.00 6.20
CA SER A 36 0.00 17.30 6.43
C SER A 36 -1.03 17.65 5.36
N VAL A 37 -0.77 17.30 4.10
CA VAL A 37 -1.72 17.51 2.98
C VAL A 37 -2.92 16.57 3.11
N GLU A 38 -2.71 15.29 3.43
CA GLU A 38 -3.77 14.31 3.65
C GLU A 38 -4.69 14.71 4.82
N LYS A 39 -4.11 15.11 5.96
CA LYS A 39 -4.86 15.62 7.12
C LYS A 39 -5.63 16.90 6.80
N PHE A 40 -5.07 17.78 5.97
CA PHE A 40 -5.78 18.96 5.51
C PHE A 40 -7.03 18.57 4.70
N ILE A 41 -6.90 17.67 3.74
CA ILE A 41 -8.01 17.18 2.90
C ILE A 41 -9.09 16.49 3.74
N GLN A 42 -8.69 15.70 4.74
CA GLN A 42 -9.60 15.02 5.66
C GLN A 42 -10.47 16.01 6.45
N LYS A 43 -9.87 17.11 6.94
CA LYS A 43 -10.54 18.04 7.87
C LYS A 43 -11.11 19.29 7.21
N CYS A 44 -10.75 19.59 5.96
CA CYS A 44 -11.21 20.81 5.30
C CYS A 44 -12.67 20.71 4.88
N ARG A 45 -13.32 21.88 4.77
CA ARG A 45 -14.69 21.98 4.23
C ARG A 45 -14.72 21.56 2.77
N GLN A 46 -15.90 21.17 2.29
CA GLN A 46 -16.12 20.69 0.92
C GLN A 46 -15.58 21.64 -0.17
N GLU A 47 -15.63 22.96 0.04
CA GLU A 47 -15.11 23.99 -0.88
C GLU A 47 -13.57 23.92 -1.09
N TYR A 48 -12.83 23.27 -0.18
CA TYR A 48 -11.38 23.13 -0.24
C TYR A 48 -10.90 21.79 -0.79
N LYS A 49 -11.80 20.87 -1.15
CA LYS A 49 -11.41 19.54 -1.66
C LYS A 49 -10.68 19.65 -2.98
N VAL A 50 -11.23 20.37 -3.96
CA VAL A 50 -10.57 20.60 -5.27
C VAL A 50 -9.22 21.30 -5.10
N PRO A 51 -9.10 22.40 -4.31
CA PRO A 51 -7.79 22.95 -3.95
C PRO A 51 -6.83 21.94 -3.30
N GLY A 52 -7.32 21.07 -2.41
CA GLY A 52 -6.54 20.00 -1.79
C GLY A 52 -5.91 19.06 -2.83
N LEU A 53 -6.71 18.60 -3.80
CA LEU A 53 -6.19 17.78 -4.90
C LEU A 53 -5.16 18.53 -5.76
N TYR A 54 -5.40 19.82 -6.04
CA TYR A 54 -4.46 20.64 -6.81
C TYR A 54 -3.12 20.86 -6.08
N ILE A 55 -3.11 20.84 -4.75
CA ILE A 55 -1.87 20.86 -3.97
C ILE A 55 -1.08 19.56 -4.17
N ILE A 56 -1.72 18.40 -4.04
CA ILE A 56 -1.09 17.09 -4.28
C ILE A 56 -0.49 17.07 -5.69
N ASP A 57 -1.30 17.42 -6.67
CA ASP A 57 -0.93 17.47 -8.07
C ASP A 57 0.25 18.42 -8.33
N SER A 58 0.21 19.63 -7.79
CA SER A 58 1.29 20.62 -7.96
C SER A 58 2.62 20.14 -7.35
N ILE A 59 2.57 19.51 -6.17
CA ILE A 59 3.75 18.94 -5.50
C ILE A 59 4.35 17.82 -6.35
N ILE A 60 3.55 16.85 -6.78
CA ILE A 60 4.01 15.71 -7.58
C ILE A 60 4.61 16.20 -8.90
N ARG A 61 3.92 17.08 -9.64
CA ARG A 61 4.42 17.62 -10.90
C ARG A 61 5.75 18.35 -10.72
N GLN A 62 5.86 19.19 -9.68
CA GLN A 62 7.09 19.94 -9.44
C GLN A 62 8.24 19.02 -9.02
N SER A 63 7.98 18.01 -8.19
CA SER A 63 8.99 17.03 -7.78
C SER A 63 9.52 16.24 -8.98
N ARG A 64 8.63 15.67 -9.80
CA ARG A 64 9.01 14.93 -11.01
C ARG A 64 9.77 15.80 -12.00
N LYS A 65 9.38 17.07 -12.15
CA LYS A 65 10.09 18.04 -13.02
C LYS A 65 11.50 18.35 -12.51
N GLN A 66 11.68 18.48 -11.20
CA GLN A 66 12.94 18.90 -10.59
C GLN A 66 13.94 17.73 -10.41
N PHE A 67 13.45 16.52 -10.11
CA PHE A 67 14.29 15.38 -9.75
C PHE A 67 14.23 14.23 -10.77
N GLY A 68 13.28 14.25 -11.70
CA GLY A 68 12.96 13.13 -12.58
C GLY A 68 11.89 12.22 -12.00
N ALA A 69 11.21 11.44 -12.86
CA ALA A 69 10.11 10.57 -12.45
C ALA A 69 10.57 9.47 -11.48
N ASP A 70 11.75 8.88 -11.71
CA ASP A 70 12.27 7.75 -10.92
C ASP A 70 12.76 8.14 -9.52
N LYS A 71 13.03 9.43 -9.30
CA LYS A 71 13.51 9.98 -8.03
C LYS A 71 12.41 10.70 -7.24
N ASP A 72 11.18 10.74 -7.77
CA ASP A 72 10.07 11.37 -7.07
C ASP A 72 9.69 10.57 -5.82
N MET A 73 9.74 11.23 -4.67
CA MET A 73 9.36 10.64 -3.39
C MET A 73 7.88 10.90 -3.03
N PHE A 74 7.21 11.82 -3.72
CA PHE A 74 5.85 12.25 -3.38
C PHE A 74 4.78 11.35 -3.99
N ALA A 75 4.82 11.04 -5.30
CA ALA A 75 3.79 10.18 -5.89
C ALA A 75 3.75 8.78 -5.26
N PRO A 76 4.87 8.05 -5.07
CA PRO A 76 4.84 6.76 -4.39
C PRO A 76 4.33 6.85 -2.95
N ARG A 77 4.54 8.00 -2.28
CA ARG A 77 4.08 8.20 -0.90
C ARG A 77 2.60 8.50 -0.82
N PHE A 78 2.07 9.40 -1.65
CA PHE A 78 0.63 9.64 -1.75
C PHE A 78 -0.11 8.37 -2.20
N SER A 79 0.50 7.54 -3.06
CA SER A 79 -0.08 6.28 -3.50
C SER A 79 -0.47 5.34 -2.36
N LYS A 80 0.20 5.41 -1.20
CA LYS A 80 -0.11 4.54 -0.06
C LYS A 80 -1.54 4.74 0.46
N ASN A 81 -1.99 5.99 0.54
CA ASN A 81 -3.29 6.37 1.09
C ASN A 81 -4.20 7.01 0.04
N ILE A 82 -3.93 6.79 -1.26
CA ILE A 82 -4.57 7.55 -2.33
C ILE A 82 -6.08 7.29 -2.39
N VAL A 83 -6.53 6.06 -2.12
CA VAL A 83 -7.95 5.71 -2.09
C VAL A 83 -8.66 6.46 -0.96
N ILE A 84 -8.12 6.42 0.27
CA ILE A 84 -8.66 7.15 1.43
C ILE A 84 -8.67 8.66 1.17
N THR A 85 -7.60 9.17 0.56
CA THR A 85 -7.49 10.59 0.19
C THR A 85 -8.59 10.96 -0.79
N PHE A 86 -8.85 10.14 -1.80
CA PHE A 86 -9.90 10.39 -2.80
C PHE A 86 -11.30 10.21 -2.25
N HIS A 87 -11.53 9.27 -1.33
CA HIS A 87 -12.80 9.19 -0.59
C HIS A 87 -13.10 10.53 0.12
N ASN A 88 -12.11 11.09 0.82
CA ASN A 88 -12.25 12.40 1.45
C ASN A 88 -12.40 13.55 0.43
N LEU A 89 -11.80 13.44 -0.76
CA LEU A 89 -11.91 14.46 -1.83
C LEU A 89 -13.29 14.44 -2.50
N PHE A 90 -13.89 13.26 -2.67
CA PHE A 90 -15.21 13.11 -3.28
C PHE A 90 -16.37 13.51 -2.37
N ASP A 91 -16.10 13.74 -1.07
CA ASP A 91 -16.98 14.47 -0.16
C ASP A 91 -17.01 15.98 -0.51
N CYS A 92 -17.54 16.27 -1.71
CA CYS A 92 -17.65 17.57 -2.33
C CYS A 92 -18.91 17.65 -3.21
N PRO A 93 -19.37 18.86 -3.60
CA PRO A 93 -20.50 19.00 -4.52
C PRO A 93 -20.28 18.25 -5.84
N SER A 94 -21.35 17.72 -6.44
CA SER A 94 -21.27 16.91 -7.67
C SER A 94 -20.62 17.64 -8.86
N GLU A 95 -20.74 18.96 -8.92
CA GLU A 95 -20.09 19.84 -9.91
C GLU A 95 -18.55 19.87 -9.82
N ASP A 96 -17.98 19.48 -8.67
CA ASP A 96 -16.54 19.41 -8.45
C ASP A 96 -15.94 18.05 -8.81
N ILE A 97 -16.74 16.98 -8.83
CA ILE A 97 -16.29 15.62 -9.18
C ILE A 97 -15.64 15.59 -10.58
N SER A 98 -16.23 16.30 -11.54
CA SER A 98 -15.68 16.40 -12.91
C SER A 98 -14.25 16.99 -12.93
N LYS A 99 -13.94 17.91 -12.00
CA LYS A 99 -12.61 18.52 -11.85
C LYS A 99 -11.62 17.51 -11.28
N MET A 100 -12.05 16.65 -10.36
CA MET A 100 -11.25 15.57 -9.79
C MET A 100 -10.93 14.49 -10.84
N ILE A 101 -11.94 14.04 -11.59
CA ILE A 101 -11.80 13.06 -12.68
C ILE A 101 -10.82 13.59 -13.74
N ARG A 102 -10.88 14.88 -14.07
CA ARG A 102 -9.93 15.51 -14.99
C ARG A 102 -8.48 15.39 -14.51
N VAL A 103 -8.21 15.52 -13.21
CA VAL A 103 -6.86 15.34 -12.66
C VAL A 103 -6.42 13.87 -12.75
N LEU A 104 -7.29 12.92 -12.42
CA LEU A 104 -7.01 11.48 -12.55
C LEU A 104 -6.63 11.09 -13.98
N ASN A 105 -7.42 11.55 -14.97
CA ASN A 105 -7.15 11.31 -16.38
C ASN A 105 -5.82 11.94 -16.83
N LEU A 106 -5.45 13.11 -16.29
CA LEU A 106 -4.15 13.73 -16.55
C LEU A 106 -3.01 12.95 -15.90
N TRP A 107 -3.19 12.38 -14.71
CA TRP A 107 -2.20 11.54 -14.06
C TRP A 107 -1.94 10.24 -14.84
N GLN A 108 -3.00 9.60 -15.33
CA GLN A 108 -2.86 8.42 -16.18
C GLN A 108 -2.16 8.76 -17.50
N LYS A 109 -2.63 9.79 -18.21
CA LYS A 109 -2.05 10.21 -19.51
C LYS A 109 -0.56 10.55 -19.40
N ASN A 110 -0.13 11.16 -18.29
CA ASN A 110 1.26 11.57 -18.08
C ASN A 110 2.10 10.52 -17.32
N GLY A 111 1.57 9.30 -17.08
CA GLY A 111 2.29 8.24 -16.38
C GLY A 111 2.71 8.61 -14.96
N VAL A 112 1.89 9.40 -14.26
CA VAL A 112 2.08 9.70 -12.83
C VAL A 112 1.75 8.47 -11.99
N TYR A 113 0.63 7.81 -12.31
CA TYR A 113 0.21 6.55 -11.73
C TYR A 113 -0.21 5.55 -12.81
N HIS A 114 -0.01 4.26 -12.53
CA HIS A 114 -0.45 3.16 -13.39
C HIS A 114 -1.98 3.07 -13.44
N PRO A 115 -2.60 2.62 -14.55
CA PRO A 115 -4.05 2.41 -14.64
C PRO A 115 -4.64 1.58 -13.49
N GLY A 116 -3.88 0.60 -12.96
CA GLY A 116 -4.30 -0.20 -11.80
C GLY A 116 -4.50 0.59 -10.49
N ILE A 117 -3.94 1.79 -10.37
CA ILE A 117 -4.22 2.72 -9.27
C ILE A 117 -5.33 3.70 -9.66
N ILE A 118 -5.36 4.16 -10.92
CA ILE A 118 -6.31 5.18 -11.38
C ILE A 118 -7.73 4.64 -11.51
N GLN A 119 -7.91 3.43 -12.03
CA GLN A 119 -9.23 2.87 -12.31
C GLN A 119 -10.09 2.75 -11.04
N PRO A 120 -9.60 2.22 -9.90
CA PRO A 120 -10.35 2.22 -8.65
C PRO A 120 -10.81 3.61 -8.19
N LEU A 121 -10.03 4.67 -8.48
CA LEU A 121 -10.38 6.04 -8.12
C LEU A 121 -11.46 6.63 -9.04
N LEU A 122 -11.48 6.21 -10.31
CA LEU A 122 -12.55 6.57 -11.26
C LEU A 122 -13.84 5.83 -10.93
N ASP A 123 -13.74 4.57 -10.51
CA ASP A 123 -14.89 3.77 -10.08
C ASP A 123 -15.51 4.38 -8.80
N LEU A 124 -14.66 4.79 -7.84
CA LEU A 124 -15.09 5.50 -6.63
C LEU A 124 -15.79 6.84 -6.93
N ALA A 125 -15.40 7.53 -8.01
CA ALA A 125 -16.05 8.76 -8.44
C ALA A 125 -17.45 8.52 -9.01
N SER A 126 -17.68 7.33 -9.57
CA SER A 126 -18.93 6.94 -10.22
C SER A 126 -19.92 6.32 -9.22
N ASP A 127 -19.40 5.62 -8.22
CA ASP A 127 -20.17 5.05 -7.12
C ASP A 127 -19.44 5.29 -5.78
N PRO A 128 -19.84 6.32 -5.01
CA PRO A 128 -19.26 6.62 -3.70
C PRO A 128 -19.46 5.49 -2.67
N HIS A 129 -20.44 4.60 -2.88
CA HIS A 129 -20.70 3.44 -2.03
C HIS A 129 -19.89 2.21 -2.45
N ASN A 130 -19.23 2.26 -3.62
CA ASN A 130 -18.23 1.29 -4.04
C ASN A 130 -16.89 1.56 -3.33
N THR A 131 -16.91 1.55 -2.00
CA THR A 131 -15.73 1.51 -1.13
C THR A 131 -15.08 0.13 -1.18
N SER A 132 -14.60 -0.29 -2.35
CA SER A 132 -13.54 -1.30 -2.43
C SER A 132 -12.22 -0.68 -1.96
N VAL A 133 -12.16 -0.29 -0.68
CA VAL A 133 -10.90 0.01 -0.01
C VAL A 133 -10.13 -1.30 0.03
N PHE A 134 -9.00 -1.40 -0.64
CA PHE A 134 -8.19 -2.61 -0.58
C PHE A 134 -7.28 -2.54 0.64
N GLU A 135 -7.37 -3.52 1.54
CA GLU A 135 -6.36 -3.77 2.55
C GLU A 135 -5.23 -4.59 1.95
N THR A 136 -4.01 -4.23 2.33
CA THR A 136 -2.85 -5.04 1.95
C THR A 136 -2.58 -6.04 3.06
N VAL A 137 -2.89 -7.31 2.80
CA VAL A 137 -2.48 -8.41 3.66
C VAL A 137 -1.08 -8.84 3.25
N CYS A 138 -0.10 -8.50 4.07
CA CYS A 138 1.29 -8.87 3.89
C CYS A 138 1.54 -10.26 4.45
N SER A 139 2.05 -11.18 3.63
CA SER A 139 2.35 -12.53 4.12
C SER A 139 3.55 -12.54 5.07
N MET A 140 3.55 -13.38 6.09
CA MET A 140 4.76 -13.68 6.87
C MET A 140 5.31 -15.06 6.52
N THR A 141 4.78 -15.66 5.46
CA THR A 141 5.02 -17.05 5.07
C THR A 141 5.92 -17.13 3.84
N LEU A 142 6.96 -17.95 3.93
CA LEU A 142 7.81 -18.34 2.82
C LEU A 142 7.49 -19.76 2.38
N TRP A 143 7.57 -19.99 1.08
CA TRP A 143 7.67 -21.34 0.53
C TRP A 143 9.14 -21.67 0.33
N VAL A 144 9.55 -22.81 0.89
CA VAL A 144 10.87 -23.40 0.74
C VAL A 144 10.72 -24.66 -0.12
N GLY A 145 11.28 -24.64 -1.32
CA GLY A 145 11.14 -25.69 -2.31
C GLY A 145 12.39 -26.53 -2.53
N ARG A 146 12.21 -27.66 -3.23
CA ARG A 146 13.27 -28.61 -3.60
C ARG A 146 14.03 -29.15 -2.39
N LEU A 147 13.31 -29.36 -1.29
CA LEU A 147 13.84 -30.03 -0.12
C LEU A 147 14.08 -31.50 -0.41
N ASN A 148 15.12 -32.06 0.19
CA ASN A 148 15.32 -33.49 0.20
C ASN A 148 14.16 -34.15 0.98
N LYS A 149 13.73 -35.34 0.58
CA LYS A 149 12.69 -36.10 1.28
C LYS A 149 13.05 -36.44 2.72
N LEU A 150 14.35 -36.46 3.03
CA LEU A 150 14.87 -36.68 4.38
C LEU A 150 14.97 -35.40 5.20
N THR A 151 14.77 -34.22 4.60
CA THR A 151 14.88 -32.96 5.31
C THR A 151 13.78 -32.84 6.35
N GLY A 152 14.21 -32.80 7.61
CA GLY A 152 13.33 -32.67 8.77
C GLY A 152 13.04 -31.23 9.16
N ASP A 153 12.14 -31.08 10.12
CA ASP A 153 11.74 -29.79 10.67
C ASP A 153 12.93 -29.07 11.35
N GLU A 154 13.70 -29.81 12.14
CA GLU A 154 14.88 -29.31 12.87
C GLU A 154 15.95 -28.73 11.93
N GLU A 155 16.22 -29.37 10.80
CA GLU A 155 17.21 -28.89 9.84
C GLU A 155 16.83 -27.53 9.26
N ILE A 156 15.54 -27.31 9.01
CA ILE A 156 15.02 -26.04 8.50
C ILE A 156 15.06 -24.97 9.61
N ARG A 157 14.68 -25.33 10.84
CA ARG A 157 14.79 -24.42 12.00
C ARG A 157 16.21 -23.96 12.26
N ASN A 158 17.18 -24.87 12.20
CA ASN A 158 18.60 -24.56 12.39
C ASN A 158 19.11 -23.43 11.47
N VAL A 159 18.48 -23.23 10.30
CA VAL A 159 18.79 -22.13 9.40
C VAL A 159 17.93 -20.90 9.66
N LEU A 160 16.63 -21.09 9.92
CA LEU A 160 15.66 -19.99 9.91
C LEU A 160 15.47 -19.29 11.26
N ASP A 161 15.73 -19.97 12.38
CA ASP A 161 15.65 -19.39 13.73
C ASP A 161 16.65 -18.23 13.92
N ALA A 162 17.70 -18.17 13.10
CA ALA A 162 18.64 -17.05 13.07
C ALA A 162 17.99 -15.72 12.66
N PHE A 163 16.85 -15.75 11.97
CA PHE A 163 16.11 -14.56 11.55
C PHE A 163 14.94 -14.23 12.49
N GLY A 164 14.40 -15.23 13.17
CA GLY A 164 13.32 -15.09 14.15
C GLY A 164 12.48 -16.36 14.26
N ASP A 165 11.54 -16.36 15.21
CA ASP A 165 10.69 -17.53 15.48
C ASP A 165 9.82 -17.91 14.28
N VAL A 166 9.76 -19.23 14.02
CA VAL A 166 9.02 -19.80 12.90
C VAL A 166 8.06 -20.92 13.27
N THR A 167 6.97 -21.00 12.51
CA THR A 167 6.09 -22.17 12.42
C THR A 167 6.29 -22.82 11.05
N ILE A 168 6.63 -24.11 11.03
CA ILE A 168 6.95 -24.84 9.81
C ILE A 168 5.87 -25.88 9.53
N ASN A 169 5.42 -25.92 8.28
CA ASN A 169 4.52 -26.94 7.75
C ASN A 169 5.22 -27.67 6.60
N LEU A 170 5.78 -28.84 6.90
CA LEU A 170 6.44 -29.70 5.92
C LEU A 170 5.43 -30.42 5.03
N VAL A 171 5.75 -30.48 3.75
CA VAL A 171 5.01 -31.26 2.76
C VAL A 171 5.96 -32.21 2.03
N PRO A 172 6.44 -33.29 2.70
CA PRO A 172 7.46 -34.19 2.15
C PRO A 172 7.11 -34.79 0.77
N PRO A 173 5.85 -35.18 0.46
CA PRO A 173 5.51 -35.67 -0.88
C PRO A 173 5.77 -34.66 -2.00
N ARG A 174 5.72 -33.36 -1.70
CA ARG A 174 5.99 -32.26 -2.65
C ARG A 174 7.42 -31.69 -2.53
N GLY A 175 8.24 -32.23 -1.62
CA GLY A 175 9.60 -31.75 -1.40
C GLY A 175 9.64 -30.27 -1.05
N CYS A 176 8.71 -29.79 -0.24
CA CYS A 176 8.65 -28.38 0.15
C CYS A 176 8.15 -28.19 1.58
N ALA A 177 8.37 -26.97 2.10
CA ALA A 177 7.85 -26.52 3.38
C ALA A 177 7.24 -25.13 3.23
N PHE A 178 6.25 -24.84 4.05
CA PHE A 178 5.73 -23.49 4.24
C PHE A 178 6.16 -23.02 5.63
N VAL A 179 6.88 -21.91 5.69
CA VAL A 179 7.47 -21.39 6.91
C VAL A 179 6.89 -20.03 7.22
N ALA A 180 6.10 -19.91 8.27
CA ALA A 180 5.52 -18.67 8.75
C ALA A 180 6.37 -18.07 9.87
N PHE A 181 6.85 -16.85 9.67
CA PHE A 181 7.55 -16.08 10.70
C PHE A 181 6.57 -15.31 11.58
N THR A 182 7.00 -14.93 12.77
CA THR A 182 6.23 -14.05 13.68
C THR A 182 6.14 -12.61 13.18
N THR A 183 7.08 -12.15 12.35
CA THR A 183 7.05 -10.81 11.78
C THR A 183 7.36 -10.80 10.29
N ARG A 184 6.72 -9.87 9.56
CA ARG A 184 6.98 -9.64 8.13
C ARG A 184 8.42 -9.28 7.84
N LYS A 185 9.07 -8.53 8.74
CA LYS A 185 10.47 -8.13 8.59
C LYS A 185 11.40 -9.34 8.61
N HIS A 186 11.25 -10.24 9.58
CA HIS A 186 12.07 -11.45 9.65
C HIS A 186 11.90 -12.32 8.40
N ALA A 187 10.68 -12.48 7.90
CA ALA A 187 10.43 -13.21 6.66
C ALA A 187 11.12 -12.56 5.45
N HIS A 188 11.13 -11.22 5.35
CA HIS A 188 11.78 -10.52 4.25
C HIS A 188 13.31 -10.65 4.31
N ASP A 189 13.90 -10.43 5.50
CA ASP A 189 15.33 -10.54 5.72
C ASP A 189 15.81 -11.98 5.42
N ALA A 190 15.05 -12.99 5.86
CA ALA A 190 15.29 -14.39 5.54
C ALA A 190 15.22 -14.65 4.02
N LEU A 191 14.17 -14.18 3.34
CA LEU A 191 14.03 -14.37 1.89
C LEU A 191 15.22 -13.82 1.10
N GLU A 192 15.66 -12.60 1.40
CA GLU A 192 16.77 -11.96 0.68
C GLU A 192 18.11 -12.64 0.99
N ARG A 193 18.30 -13.08 2.24
CA ARG A 193 19.51 -13.81 2.64
C ARG A 193 19.56 -15.20 2.01
N LEU A 194 18.46 -15.95 2.03
CA LEU A 194 18.43 -17.32 1.51
C LEU A 194 18.57 -17.39 -0.01
N LYS A 195 18.26 -16.32 -0.75
CA LYS A 195 18.53 -16.24 -2.20
C LYS A 195 20.01 -16.16 -2.54
N THR A 196 20.85 -15.70 -1.60
CA THR A 196 22.26 -15.35 -1.86
C THR A 196 23.25 -16.30 -1.21
N PHE A 197 22.82 -17.08 -0.20
CA PHE A 197 23.70 -17.99 0.55
C PHE A 197 23.66 -19.42 0.04
N VAL A 198 24.80 -20.11 0.16
CA VAL A 198 24.89 -21.54 -0.15
C VAL A 198 24.45 -22.33 1.07
N HIS A 199 23.32 -23.02 0.95
CA HIS A 199 22.74 -23.91 1.95
C HIS A 199 21.84 -24.93 1.25
N PHE A 200 21.34 -25.93 1.99
CA PHE A 200 20.46 -26.96 1.40
C PHE A 200 19.10 -26.42 0.91
N ILE A 201 18.72 -25.20 1.30
CA ILE A 201 17.52 -24.51 0.80
C ILE A 201 17.82 -23.89 -0.57
N HIS A 202 17.51 -24.59 -1.65
CA HIS A 202 17.89 -24.11 -2.99
C HIS A 202 16.86 -23.18 -3.64
N GLN A 203 15.62 -23.18 -3.13
CA GLN A 203 14.54 -22.40 -3.71
C GLN A 203 13.66 -21.82 -2.61
N VAL A 204 13.52 -20.49 -2.61
CA VAL A 204 12.69 -19.78 -1.65
C VAL A 204 11.90 -18.69 -2.36
N ALA A 205 10.63 -18.53 -1.99
CA ALA A 205 9.74 -17.48 -2.49
C ALA A 205 8.73 -17.09 -1.41
N TRP A 206 8.08 -15.95 -1.58
CA TRP A 206 6.89 -15.67 -0.78
C TRP A 206 5.81 -16.70 -1.04
N SER A 207 5.05 -17.03 0.00
CA SER A 207 3.82 -17.81 -0.08
C SER A 207 2.73 -17.10 0.69
N TYR A 208 1.46 -17.41 0.46
CA TYR A 208 0.37 -16.89 1.27
C TYR A 208 0.28 -17.63 2.62
N GLY A 209 -0.22 -16.94 3.65
CA GLY A 209 -0.53 -17.55 4.94
C GLY A 209 -1.59 -18.65 4.86
N ILE A 210 -1.69 -19.48 5.90
CA ILE A 210 -2.66 -20.59 5.93
C ILE A 210 -4.11 -20.10 5.92
N GLY A 211 -4.37 -18.93 6.53
CA GLY A 211 -5.68 -18.28 6.46
C GLY A 211 -6.11 -17.96 5.03
N ILE A 212 -5.21 -17.32 4.26
CA ILE A 212 -5.44 -17.00 2.85
C ILE A 212 -5.55 -18.25 2.00
N ARG A 213 -4.74 -19.29 2.26
CA ARG A 213 -4.78 -20.58 1.53
C ARG A 213 -6.18 -21.18 1.51
N ASN A 214 -6.88 -21.10 2.64
CA ASN A 214 -8.19 -21.70 2.84
C ASN A 214 -9.34 -20.77 2.40
N SER A 215 -9.02 -19.66 1.73
CA SER A 215 -9.98 -18.64 1.28
C SER A 215 -9.97 -18.49 -0.24
N GLU A 216 -10.95 -17.76 -0.77
CA GLU A 216 -11.00 -17.40 -2.20
C GLU A 216 -9.83 -16.49 -2.64
N PHE A 217 -9.14 -15.81 -1.72
CA PHE A 217 -8.08 -14.85 -2.04
C PHE A 217 -6.75 -15.50 -2.43
N ALA A 218 -6.61 -16.83 -2.29
CA ALA A 218 -5.38 -17.53 -2.66
C ALA A 218 -4.98 -17.32 -4.13
N VAL A 219 -5.96 -17.15 -5.02
CA VAL A 219 -5.74 -16.96 -6.46
C VAL A 219 -5.20 -15.57 -6.81
N GLU A 220 -5.37 -14.58 -5.94
CA GLU A 220 -4.98 -13.18 -6.16
C GLU A 220 -3.63 -12.83 -5.49
N PHE A 221 -2.89 -13.83 -5.00
CA PHE A 221 -1.64 -13.61 -4.29
C PHE A 221 -0.53 -13.09 -5.22
N ASN A 222 0.03 -11.93 -4.88
CA ASN A 222 1.20 -11.39 -5.55
C ASN A 222 2.47 -12.04 -4.96
N VAL A 223 3.04 -13.01 -5.65
CA VAL A 223 4.23 -13.76 -5.19
C VAL A 223 5.49 -12.89 -5.15
N GLU A 224 5.65 -11.91 -6.04
CA GLU A 224 6.84 -11.07 -6.06
C GLU A 224 6.93 -10.18 -4.81
N LYS A 225 5.80 -9.59 -4.43
CA LYS A 225 5.68 -8.71 -3.27
C LYS A 225 5.28 -9.45 -2.01
N GLY A 226 4.79 -10.68 -2.11
CA GLY A 226 4.28 -11.46 -0.99
C GLY A 226 3.06 -10.85 -0.31
N VAL A 227 2.09 -10.36 -1.08
CA VAL A 227 0.90 -9.67 -0.56
C VAL A 227 -0.39 -10.10 -1.27
N ASN A 228 -1.52 -9.97 -0.58
CA ASN A 228 -2.86 -9.96 -1.16
C ASN A 228 -3.46 -8.56 -1.03
N TYR A 229 -4.17 -8.11 -2.07
CA TYR A 229 -4.97 -6.89 -2.03
C TYR A 229 -6.44 -7.29 -1.89
N ILE A 230 -7.00 -7.16 -0.70
CA ILE A 230 -8.35 -7.65 -0.41
C ILE A 230 -9.28 -6.47 -0.20
N ALA A 231 -10.38 -6.41 -0.95
CA ALA A 231 -11.40 -5.39 -0.75
C ALA A 231 -12.02 -5.51 0.64
N TRP A 232 -12.11 -4.39 1.37
CA TRP A 232 -12.65 -4.30 2.72
C TRP A 232 -14.05 -4.86 2.83
N SER A 233 -14.91 -4.65 1.82
CA SER A 233 -16.26 -5.23 1.80
C SER A 233 -16.29 -6.76 1.94
N LYS A 234 -15.20 -7.45 1.62
CA LYS A 234 -15.07 -8.91 1.73
C LYS A 234 -14.46 -9.38 3.06
N ILE A 235 -13.89 -8.49 3.86
CA ILE A 235 -13.13 -8.83 5.08
C ILE A 235 -14.05 -9.07 6.31
N PRO A 236 -15.05 -8.22 6.62
CA PRO A 236 -15.93 -8.37 7.78
C PRO A 236 -16.80 -9.62 7.80
N SER A 237 -17.04 -10.26 6.64
CA SER A 237 -17.81 -11.52 6.55
C SER A 237 -16.97 -12.77 6.87
N LEU A 238 -15.66 -12.60 7.09
CA LEU A 238 -14.73 -13.69 7.36
C LEU A 238 -14.33 -13.70 8.84
N ASN A 239 -13.89 -14.87 9.32
CA ASN A 239 -13.17 -14.92 10.60
C ASN A 239 -11.81 -14.22 10.41
N PHE A 240 -11.77 -12.94 10.74
CA PHE A 240 -10.63 -12.04 10.56
C PHE A 240 -9.33 -12.59 11.17
N VAL A 241 -9.42 -13.20 12.36
CA VAL A 241 -8.28 -13.81 13.05
C VAL A 241 -7.73 -14.99 12.24
N SER A 242 -8.60 -15.85 11.73
CA SER A 242 -8.19 -17.00 10.91
C SER A 242 -7.61 -16.58 9.56
N LEU A 243 -8.14 -15.52 8.94
CA LEU A 243 -7.62 -15.02 7.65
C LEU A 243 -6.17 -14.54 7.74
N LEU A 244 -5.81 -13.93 8.88
CA LEU A 244 -4.47 -13.39 9.12
C LEU A 244 -3.47 -14.43 9.63
N GLU A 245 -3.85 -15.70 9.75
CA GLU A 245 -2.92 -16.73 10.19
C GLU A 245 -1.77 -16.93 9.18
N GLY A 246 -0.55 -16.56 9.60
CA GLY A 246 0.63 -16.53 8.74
C GLY A 246 0.77 -15.27 7.87
N SER A 247 -0.01 -14.22 8.17
CA SER A 247 -0.02 -12.93 7.49
C SER A 247 -0.18 -11.79 8.51
N VAL A 248 0.03 -10.56 8.07
CA VAL A 248 -0.21 -9.35 8.85
C VAL A 248 -0.88 -8.32 7.96
N LEU A 249 -1.79 -7.53 8.52
CA LEU A 249 -2.28 -6.35 7.81
C LEU A 249 -1.19 -5.30 7.80
N ASP A 250 -1.03 -4.63 6.67
CA ASP A 250 -0.22 -3.42 6.66
C ASP A 250 -0.96 -2.36 7.49
N ASP A 251 -0.48 -2.08 8.70
CA ASP A 251 -1.08 -1.05 9.58
C ASP A 251 -1.14 0.33 8.89
N ASP A 252 -0.27 0.57 7.90
CA ASP A 252 -0.29 1.77 7.05
C ASP A 252 -1.49 1.78 6.06
N SER A 253 -2.17 0.66 5.81
CA SER A 253 -3.33 0.54 4.90
C SER A 253 -4.70 0.58 5.59
N LEU A 254 -4.75 0.51 6.92
CA LEU A 254 -5.99 0.52 7.69
C LEU A 254 -6.76 1.85 7.55
N PRO A 255 -8.11 1.82 7.42
CA PRO A 255 -8.90 3.04 7.47
C PRO A 255 -8.75 3.72 8.83
N LEU A 256 -8.56 5.04 8.82
CA LEU A 256 -8.32 5.90 10.00
C LEU A 256 -9.41 5.85 11.08
N ASN A 257 -10.51 5.14 10.86
CA ASN A 257 -11.63 4.98 11.78
C ASN A 257 -11.50 3.73 12.66
N PHE A 258 -10.37 3.02 12.59
CA PHE A 258 -10.12 1.83 13.40
C PHE A 258 -9.53 2.23 14.76
N ASP A 259 -10.39 2.36 15.77
CA ASP A 259 -9.97 2.33 17.17
C ASP A 259 -9.70 0.88 17.58
N ARG A 260 -8.55 0.63 18.24
CA ARG A 260 -8.16 -0.69 18.77
C ARG A 260 -9.01 -1.10 19.96
#